data_AF-A0A248THW0-F1
#
_entry.id   AF-A0A248THW0-F1
#
_cell.length_a   1.000
_cell.length_b   1.000
_cell.length_c   1.000
_cell.angle_alpha   90.00
_cell.angle_beta   90.00
_cell.angle_gamma   90.00
#
_symmetry.space_group_name_H-M   'P 1'
#
loop_
_entity.id
_entity.type
_entity.pdbx_description
1 polymer ?
#
loop_
_entity_poly.entity_id
_entity_poly.type
_entity_poly.pdbx_seq_one_letter_code
_entity_poly.pdbx_strand_id
1 'polypeptide(L)'
;MKKQLDKELEHLRFTKQRNVMDRMGKPTWKQRLNSLWHKEIEIPLLPVAAFGMMIVLLSGLTFAGNEISYTTRENNETIKIGGNVYWKEDFEKLVKKYDN
;
A
#
# COMPACT_ATOMS: atom_id res chain seq x y z
N MET A 1 -35.53 33.29 -11.44
CA MET A 1 -35.85 32.02 -12.10
C MET A 1 -36.13 30.88 -11.12
N LYS A 2 -35.26 30.56 -10.13
CA LYS A 2 -35.54 29.53 -9.10
C LYS A 2 -36.90 29.69 -8.38
N LYS A 3 -37.24 30.91 -7.94
CA LYS A 3 -38.44 31.19 -7.14
C LYS A 3 -39.79 30.94 -7.85
N GLN A 4 -39.83 31.01 -9.18
CA GLN A 4 -41.06 30.70 -9.95
C GLN A 4 -41.23 29.18 -10.07
N LEU A 5 -40.13 28.48 -10.33
CA LEU A 5 -40.12 27.02 -10.42
C LEU A 5 -40.51 26.38 -9.08
N ASP A 6 -40.03 26.93 -7.97
CA ASP A 6 -40.39 26.45 -6.62
C ASP A 6 -41.90 26.61 -6.35
N LYS A 7 -42.54 27.70 -6.81
CA LYS A 7 -43.99 27.90 -6.70
C LYS A 7 -44.79 26.93 -7.57
N GLU A 8 -44.32 26.64 -8.78
CA GLU A 8 -44.96 25.66 -9.68
C GLU A 8 -44.83 24.22 -9.14
N LEU A 9 -43.72 23.92 -8.46
CA LEU A 9 -43.44 22.61 -7.84
C LEU A 9 -44.05 22.46 -6.43
N GLU A 10 -44.47 23.53 -5.78
CA GLU A 10 -45.04 23.51 -4.42
C GLU A 10 -46.30 22.63 -4.34
N HIS A 11 -47.03 22.48 -5.44
CA HIS A 11 -48.21 21.60 -5.55
C HIS A 11 -47.87 20.17 -6.02
N LEU A 12 -46.66 19.94 -6.53
CA LEU A 12 -46.18 18.63 -6.96
C LEU A 12 -45.51 17.90 -5.80
N ARG A 13 -46.32 17.25 -4.96
CA ARG A 13 -45.82 16.40 -3.88
C ARG A 13 -45.34 15.06 -4.44
N PHE A 14 -44.03 14.90 -4.58
CA PHE A 14 -43.39 13.65 -5.03
C PHE A 14 -43.61 12.52 -4.00
N THR A 15 -44.72 11.80 -4.12
CA THR A 15 -45.12 10.72 -3.20
C THR A 15 -44.48 9.37 -3.53
N LYS A 16 -43.95 9.19 -4.74
CA LYS A 16 -43.42 7.91 -5.24
C LYS A 16 -41.90 7.84 -5.33
N GLN A 17 -41.16 8.79 -4.75
CA GLN A 17 -39.69 8.80 -4.82
C GLN A 17 -39.07 7.45 -4.44
N ARG A 18 -39.56 6.83 -3.36
CA ARG A 18 -39.12 5.50 -2.92
C ARG A 18 -39.45 4.39 -3.93
N ASN A 19 -40.65 4.43 -4.50
CA ASN A 19 -41.13 3.44 -5.47
C ASN A 19 -40.37 3.50 -6.80
N VAL A 20 -39.98 4.71 -7.23
CA VAL A 20 -39.13 4.90 -8.42
C VAL A 20 -37.69 4.46 -8.13
N MET A 21 -37.18 4.72 -6.92
CA MET A 21 -35.85 4.26 -6.49
C MET A 21 -35.74 2.73 -6.47
N ASP A 22 -36.76 2.05 -5.94
CA ASP A 22 -36.80 0.58 -5.88
C ASP A 22 -36.91 -0.04 -7.27
N ARG A 23 -37.60 0.62 -8.21
CA ARG A 23 -37.69 0.20 -9.62
C ARG A 23 -36.41 0.45 -10.41
N MET A 24 -35.61 1.46 -10.05
CA MET A 24 -34.35 1.78 -10.75
C MET A 24 -33.23 0.77 -10.50
N GLY A 25 -33.45 -0.24 -9.66
CA GLY A 25 -32.48 -1.30 -9.42
C GLY A 25 -31.26 -0.83 -8.63
N LYS A 26 -30.52 -1.78 -8.07
CA LYS A 26 -29.31 -1.46 -7.30
C LYS A 26 -28.26 -0.88 -8.25
N PRO A 27 -27.61 0.25 -7.91
CA PRO A 27 -26.55 0.81 -8.74
C PRO A 27 -25.44 -0.22 -8.91
N THR A 28 -25.06 -0.47 -10.17
CA THR A 28 -24.00 -1.42 -10.52
C THR A 28 -22.67 -0.94 -9.92
N TRP A 29 -21.74 -1.84 -9.61
CA TRP A 29 -20.42 -1.49 -9.07
C TRP A 29 -19.70 -0.41 -9.90
N LYS A 30 -19.84 -0.46 -11.23
CA LYS A 30 -19.33 0.59 -12.14
C LYS A 30 -19.97 1.95 -11.91
N GLN A 31 -21.27 2.00 -11.67
CA GLN A 31 -22.01 3.24 -11.37
C GLN A 31 -21.63 3.78 -9.99
N ARG A 32 -21.35 2.90 -9.02
CA ARG A 32 -20.83 3.31 -7.70
C ARG A 32 -19.44 3.93 -7.83
N LEU A 33 -18.56 3.34 -8.63
CA LEU A 33 -17.23 3.90 -8.90
C LEU A 33 -17.33 5.27 -9.58
N ASN A 34 -18.21 5.40 -10.58
CA ASN A 34 -18.44 6.68 -11.24
C ASN A 34 -19.07 7.73 -10.30
N SER A 35 -19.91 7.30 -9.36
CA SER A 35 -20.46 8.20 -8.33
C SER A 35 -19.42 8.66 -7.30
N LEU A 36 -18.39 7.86 -7.04
CA LEU A 36 -17.24 8.25 -6.23
C LEU A 36 -16.37 9.28 -6.95
N TRP A 37 -16.33 9.24 -8.28
CA TRP A 37 -15.68 10.24 -9.13
C TRP A 37 -16.45 11.56 -9.24
N HIS A 38 -17.78 11.53 -9.14
CA HIS A 38 -18.65 12.70 -9.32
C HIS A 38 -18.96 13.48 -8.03
N LYS A 39 -18.83 12.88 -6.85
CA LYS A 39 -18.98 13.62 -5.59
C LYS A 39 -17.71 14.40 -5.35
N GLU A 40 -17.83 15.72 -5.20
CA GLU A 40 -16.78 16.66 -4.76
C GLU A 40 -15.75 15.94 -3.89
N ILE A 41 -14.62 15.66 -4.54
CA ILE A 41 -13.56 14.80 -4.06
C ILE A 41 -12.76 15.63 -3.03
N GLU A 42 -13.35 15.87 -1.87
CA GLU A 42 -12.55 16.09 -0.65
C GLU A 42 -11.97 14.74 -0.28
N ILE A 43 -10.97 14.27 -1.04
CA ILE A 43 -10.24 13.09 -0.61
C ILE A 43 -9.52 13.50 0.68
N PRO A 44 -9.85 12.86 1.82
CA PRO A 44 -9.10 13.13 3.03
C PRO A 44 -7.62 12.79 2.75
N LEU A 45 -6.76 13.79 2.91
CA LEU A 45 -5.34 13.69 2.57
C LEU A 45 -4.65 12.59 3.40
N LEU A 46 -5.10 12.42 4.63
CA LEU A 46 -4.53 11.50 5.61
C LEU A 46 -4.56 10.01 5.15
N PRO A 47 -5.70 9.44 4.74
CA PRO A 47 -5.71 8.07 4.22
C PRO A 47 -4.96 7.93 2.90
N VAL A 48 -4.98 8.93 1.99
CA VAL A 48 -4.18 8.84 0.76
C VAL A 48 -2.69 8.80 1.05
N ALA A 49 -2.22 9.68 1.93
CA ALA A 49 -0.83 9.70 2.34
C ALA A 49 -0.43 8.37 3.01
N ALA A 50 -1.30 7.82 3.88
CA ALA A 50 -1.05 6.52 4.52
C ALA A 50 -0.95 5.38 3.49
N PHE A 51 -1.92 5.27 2.56
CA PHE A 51 -1.88 4.26 1.51
C PHE A 51 -0.69 4.44 0.56
N GLY A 52 -0.39 5.68 0.16
CA GLY A 52 0.75 6.01 -0.69
C GLY A 52 2.08 5.62 -0.03
N MET A 53 2.27 6.00 1.24
CA MET A 53 3.47 5.63 2.00
C MET A 53 3.59 4.12 2.15
N MET A 54 2.49 3.42 2.43
CA MET A 54 2.51 1.95 2.54
C MET A 54 2.93 1.27 1.23
N ILE A 55 2.46 1.76 0.07
CA ILE A 55 2.89 1.25 -1.25
C ILE A 55 4.38 1.51 -1.47
N VAL A 56 4.86 2.73 -1.19
CA VAL A 56 6.28 3.09 -1.33
C VAL A 56 7.17 2.21 -0.46
N LEU A 57 6.78 1.96 0.79
CA LEU A 57 7.51 1.08 1.71
C LEU A 57 7.54 -0.36 1.19
N LEU A 58 6.42 -0.88 0.70
CA LEU A 58 6.35 -2.24 0.13
C LEU A 58 7.24 -2.36 -1.12
N SER A 59 7.20 -1.37 -2.02
CA SER A 59 8.07 -1.36 -3.21
C SER A 59 9.55 -1.24 -2.84
N GLY A 60 9.88 -0.39 -1.86
CA GLY A 60 11.25 -0.25 -1.35
C GLY A 60 11.79 -1.53 -0.73
N LEU A 61 10.97 -2.27 0.02
CA LEU A 61 11.35 -3.56 0.61
C LEU A 61 11.63 -4.63 -0.45
N THR A 62 10.88 -4.66 -1.56
CA THR A 62 11.17 -5.60 -2.66
C THR A 62 12.48 -5.29 -3.39
N PHE A 63 12.88 -4.01 -3.44
CA PHE A 63 14.14 -3.61 -4.07
C PHE A 63 15.34 -3.77 -3.13
N ALA A 64 15.19 -3.45 -1.84
CA ALA A 64 16.24 -3.60 -0.83
C ALA A 64 16.43 -5.07 -0.37
N GLY A 65 15.39 -5.90 -0.47
CA GLY A 65 15.42 -7.32 -0.08
C GLY A 65 16.26 -8.22 -0.99
N ASN A 66 16.64 -7.76 -2.18
CA ASN A 66 17.50 -8.51 -3.10
C ASN A 66 18.98 -8.51 -2.70
N GLU A 67 19.39 -7.66 -1.74
CA GLU A 67 20.77 -7.61 -1.25
C GLU A 67 20.99 -8.29 0.10
N ILE A 68 19.95 -8.81 0.75
CA ILE A 68 20.14 -9.71 1.89
C ILE A 68 20.41 -11.11 1.32
N SER A 69 21.60 -11.26 0.74
CA SER A 69 22.22 -12.58 0.60
C SER A 69 22.42 -13.10 2.01
N TYR A 70 21.45 -13.85 2.52
CA TYR A 70 21.70 -14.80 3.59
C TYR A 70 22.67 -15.83 3.03
N THR A 71 23.97 -15.52 3.04
CA THR A 71 24.98 -16.56 3.08
C THR A 71 24.71 -17.29 4.38
N THR A 72 23.91 -18.35 4.30
CA THR A 72 23.91 -19.41 5.30
C THR A 72 25.36 -19.86 5.39
N ARG A 73 26.09 -19.30 6.35
CA ARG A 73 27.48 -19.62 6.61
C ARG A 73 27.46 -21.01 7.21
N GLU A 74 27.68 -22.00 6.36
CA GLU A 74 27.50 -23.43 6.64
C GLU A 74 28.44 -23.91 7.77
N ASN A 75 29.47 -23.12 8.11
CA ASN A 75 30.45 -23.46 9.11
C ASN A 75 30.64 -22.36 10.16
N ASN A 76 29.78 -22.37 11.19
CA ASN A 76 29.85 -21.45 12.35
C ASN A 76 30.98 -21.79 13.34
N GLU A 77 32.08 -22.36 12.87
CA GLU A 77 33.21 -22.70 13.72
C GLU A 77 34.07 -21.46 14.00
N THR A 78 34.20 -21.12 15.27
CA THR A 78 35.11 -20.08 15.74
C THR A 78 36.38 -20.70 16.29
N ILE A 79 37.52 -20.08 15.99
CA ILE A 79 38.84 -20.49 16.44
C ILE A 79 39.47 -19.39 17.31
N LYS A 80 40.23 -19.78 18.34
CA LYS A 80 40.96 -18.85 19.20
C LYS A 80 42.44 -18.86 18.84
N ILE A 81 42.97 -17.70 18.45
CA ILE A 81 44.38 -17.52 18.10
C ILE A 81 44.88 -16.26 18.80
N GLY A 82 45.98 -16.36 19.55
CA GLY A 82 46.61 -15.20 20.19
C GLY A 82 45.69 -14.44 21.15
N GLY A 83 44.73 -15.11 21.78
CA GLY A 83 43.75 -14.50 22.70
C GLY A 83 42.52 -13.89 22.03
N ASN A 84 42.47 -13.83 20.68
CA ASN A 84 41.35 -13.30 19.92
C ASN A 84 40.54 -14.43 19.26
N VAL A 85 39.23 -14.21 19.10
CA VAL A 85 38.32 -15.16 18.47
C VAL A 85 38.10 -14.76 17.02
N TYR A 86 38.37 -15.66 16.09
CA TYR A 86 38.17 -15.47 14.66
C TYR A 86 37.23 -16.52 14.08
N TRP A 87 36.53 -16.17 13.01
CA TRP A 87 35.81 -17.16 12.20
C TRP A 87 36.81 -17.97 11.38
N LYS A 88 36.67 -19.30 11.41
CA LYS A 88 37.62 -20.22 10.78
C LYS A 88 37.85 -19.92 9.30
N GLU A 89 36.78 -19.69 8.54
CA GLU A 89 36.86 -19.39 7.11
C GLU A 89 37.58 -18.07 6.80
N ASP A 90 37.38 -17.04 7.62
CA ASP A 90 38.01 -15.74 7.42
C ASP A 90 39.52 -15.84 7.73
N PHE A 91 39.88 -16.60 8.76
CA PHE A 91 41.28 -16.89 9.06
C PHE A 91 41.96 -17.70 7.95
N GLU A 92 41.34 -18.76 7.45
CA GLU A 92 41.88 -19.56 6.35
C GLU A 92 42.09 -18.74 5.07
N LYS A 93 41.16 -17.84 4.75
CA LYS A 93 41.30 -16.90 3.61
C LYS A 93 42.45 -15.94 3.81
N LEU A 94 42.61 -15.38 5.01
CA LEU A 94 43.71 -14.48 5.32
C LEU A 94 45.06 -15.21 5.20
N VAL A 95 45.20 -16.41 5.78
CA VAL A 95 46.43 -17.20 5.68
C VAL A 95 46.77 -17.51 4.22
N LYS A 96 45.80 -18.00 3.43
CA LYS A 96 46.02 -18.26 1.99
C LYS A 96 46.42 -17.01 1.20
N LYS A 97 45.99 -15.83 1.60
CA LYS A 97 46.34 -14.57 0.94
C LYS A 97 47.77 -14.11 1.27
N TYR A 98 48.29 -14.47 2.45
CA TYR A 98 49.64 -14.13 2.89
C TYR A 98 50.70 -15.19 2.52
N ASP A 99 50.28 -16.41 2.18
CA ASP A 99 51.16 -17.52 1.79
C ASP A 99 51.46 -17.55 0.27
N ASN A 100 51.13 -16.48 -0.46
CA ASN A 100 51.44 -16.26 -1.89
C ASN A 100 52.00 -14.85 -2.11
#